data_AF-A0A2T4TAS0-F1
#
_entry.id   AF-A0A2T4TAS0-F1
#
_cell.length_a   1.000
_cell.length_b   1.000
_cell.length_c   1.000
_cell.angle_alpha   90.00
_cell.angle_beta   90.00
_cell.angle_gamma   90.00
#
_symmetry.space_group_name_H-M   'P 1'
#
loop_
_entity.id
_entity.type
_entity.pdbx_description
1 polymer ?
#
loop_
_entity_poly.entity_id
_entity_poly.type
_entity_poly.pdbx_seq_one_letter_code
_entity_poly.pdbx_strand_id
1 'polypeptide(L)' 'MNYKDFNLKPGEIVLFNTSSNTYYKFQNVIEACKYAVNAGISPENGWNIVDDIGISLKEEDLAFFAQLPLPKD' A
#
# COMPACT_ATOMS: atom_id res chain seq x y z
N MET A 1 -6.68 9.88 9.07
CA MET A 1 -7.18 8.94 8.04
C MET A 1 -7.22 7.55 8.62
N ASN A 2 -8.32 6.85 8.42
CA ASN A 2 -8.53 5.44 8.72
C ASN A 2 -8.71 4.67 7.41
N TYR A 3 -8.29 3.42 7.33
CA TYR A 3 -8.39 2.66 6.07
C TYR A 3 -9.84 2.53 5.56
N LYS A 4 -10.82 2.51 6.48
CA LYS A 4 -12.25 2.46 6.15
C LYS A 4 -12.74 3.71 5.41
N ASP A 5 -12.06 4.84 5.59
CA ASP A 5 -12.40 6.10 4.91
C ASP A 5 -12.17 6.00 3.39
N PHE A 6 -11.38 5.03 2.94
CA PHE A 6 -11.02 4.89 1.54
C PHE A 6 -11.99 4.04 0.72
N ASN A 7 -12.94 3.31 1.34
CA ASN A 7 -13.93 2.47 0.64
C ASN A 7 -13.29 1.59 -0.46
N LEU A 8 -12.31 0.79 -0.07
CA LEU A 8 -11.57 -0.10 -0.97
C LEU A 8 -12.46 -1.23 -1.47
N LYS A 9 -12.27 -1.62 -2.73
CA LYS A 9 -12.83 -2.84 -3.30
C LYS A 9 -11.96 -4.05 -2.92
N PRO A 10 -12.51 -5.28 -2.96
CA PRO A 10 -11.73 -6.48 -2.72
C PRO A 10 -10.46 -6.55 -3.57
N GLY A 11 -9.30 -6.69 -2.93
CA GLY A 11 -7.99 -6.74 -3.58
C GLY A 11 -7.32 -5.40 -3.82
N GLU A 12 -8.02 -4.27 -3.61
CA GLU A 12 -7.40 -2.94 -3.64
C GLU A 12 -6.55 -2.69 -2.39
N ILE A 13 -5.54 -1.83 -2.56
CA ILE A 13 -4.59 -1.48 -1.51
C ILE A 13 -4.51 0.04 -1.43
N VAL A 14 -4.37 0.57 -0.22
CA VAL A 14 -4.13 1.99 0.02
C VAL A 14 -2.80 2.21 0.72
N LEU A 15 -2.07 3.22 0.24
CA LEU A 15 -0.94 3.83 0.93
C LEU A 15 -1.41 5.17 1.47
N PHE A 16 -1.25 5.43 2.77
CA PHE A 16 -1.64 6.72 3.35
C PHE A 16 -0.73 7.18 4.47
N ASN A 17 -0.55 8.49 4.58
CA ASN A 17 0.20 9.13 5.65
C ASN A 17 -0.68 10.17 6.34
N THR A 18 -0.98 9.92 7.61
CA THR A 18 -1.89 10.75 8.40
C THR A 18 -1.32 12.14 8.68
N SER A 19 0.01 12.25 8.83
CA SER A 19 0.69 13.51 9.14
C SER A 19 0.69 14.47 7.95
N SER A 20 0.89 13.95 6.73
CA SER A 20 0.87 14.76 5.50
C SER A 20 -0.51 14.87 4.85
N ASN A 21 -1.49 14.12 5.34
CA ASN A 21 -2.83 14.01 4.75
C ASN A 21 -2.82 13.57 3.27
N THR A 22 -1.86 12.70 2.90
CA THR A 22 -1.70 12.17 1.54
C THR A 22 -2.09 10.70 1.47
N TYR A 23 -2.70 10.27 0.37
CA TYR A 23 -2.96 8.86 0.09
C TYR A 23 -2.87 8.52 -1.41
N TYR A 24 -2.66 7.23 -1.69
CA TYR A 24 -2.64 6.62 -3.01
C TYR A 24 -3.40 5.30 -2.97
N LYS A 25 -4.15 4.98 -4.02
CA LYS A 25 -4.91 3.72 -4.15
C LYS A 25 -4.39 2.92 -5.33
N PHE A 26 -4.33 1.61 -5.17
CA PHE A 26 -3.80 0.68 -6.16
C PHE A 26 -4.76 -0.49 -6.35
N GLN A 27 -4.77 -1.05 -7.56
CA GLN A 27 -5.66 -2.17 -7.91
C GLN A 27 -5.15 -3.51 -7.38
N ASN A 28 -3.86 -3.59 -7.04
CA ASN A 28 -3.26 -4.80 -6.49
C ASN A 28 -2.05 -4.50 -5.60
N VAL A 29 -1.67 -5.50 -4.79
CA VAL A 29 -0.54 -5.45 -3.86
C VAL A 29 0.81 -5.22 -4.52
N ILE A 30 1.02 -5.73 -5.74
CA ILE A 30 2.31 -5.62 -6.43
C ILE A 30 2.55 -4.17 -6.86
N GLU A 31 1.55 -3.48 -7.41
CA GLU A 31 1.65 -2.06 -7.75
C GLU A 31 1.92 -1.19 -6.53
N ALA A 32 1.14 -1.41 -5.46
CA ALA A 32 1.28 -0.69 -4.21
C ALA A 32 2.70 -0.83 -3.63
N CYS A 33 3.21 -2.06 -3.54
CA CYS A 33 4.54 -2.33 -3.00
C CYS A 33 5.67 -1.79 -3.88
N LYS A 34 5.54 -1.88 -5.21
CA LYS A 34 6.50 -1.26 -6.14
C LYS A 34 6.57 0.24 -5.98
N TYR A 35 5.41 0.90 -5.91
CA TYR A 35 5.36 2.34 -5.67
C TYR A 35 5.98 2.69 -4.32
N ALA A 36 5.65 1.94 -3.27
CA ALA A 36 6.17 2.17 -1.93
C ALA A 36 7.70 2.12 -1.90
N VAL A 37 8.30 1.06 -2.44
CA VAL A 37 9.75 0.86 -2.48
C VAL A 37 10.43 1.95 -3.31
N ASN A 38 9.92 2.24 -4.51
CA ASN A 38 10.52 3.26 -5.38
C ASN A 38 10.43 4.68 -4.80
N ALA A 39 9.39 4.97 -4.02
CA ALA A 39 9.18 6.26 -3.38
C ALA A 39 9.84 6.36 -1.99
N GLY A 40 10.47 5.29 -1.50
CA GLY A 40 11.03 5.23 -0.15
C GLY A 40 9.96 5.34 0.94
N ILE A 41 8.74 4.86 0.69
CA ILE A 41 7.62 4.86 1.63
C ILE A 41 7.73 3.65 2.56
N SER A 42 7.67 3.88 3.86
CA SER A 42 7.70 2.84 4.88
C SER A 42 6.87 3.21 6.13
N PRO A 43 6.52 2.25 6.99
CA PRO A 43 5.98 2.54 8.31
C PRO A 43 6.85 3.50 9.13
N GLU A 44 8.17 3.43 8.97
CA GLU A 44 9.13 4.27 9.72
C GLU A 44 9.00 5.77 9.38
N ASN A 45 8.62 6.12 8.14
CA ASN A 45 8.36 7.51 7.76
C ASN A 45 6.86 7.87 7.79
N GLY A 46 6.08 7.12 8.57
CA GLY A 46 4.67 7.43 8.90
C GLY A 46 3.67 7.01 7.82
N TRP A 47 4.11 6.27 6.82
CA TRP A 47 3.22 5.71 5.80
C TRP A 47 2.64 4.37 6.24
N ASN A 48 1.35 4.19 5.99
CA ASN A 48 0.62 2.97 6.29
C ASN A 48 0.17 2.35 4.97
N ILE A 49 0.31 1.02 4.85
CA ILE A 49 0.01 0.26 3.64
C ILE A 49 -0.95 -0.84 4.02
N VAL A 50 -2.18 -0.75 3.55
CA VAL A 50 -3.31 -1.52 4.09
C VAL A 50 -4.19 -2.03 2.96
N ASP A 51 -4.68 -3.26 3.09
CA ASP A 51 -5.63 -3.89 2.17
C ASP A 51 -7.10 -3.52 2.46
N ASP A 52 -8.02 -4.07 1.67
CA ASP A 52 -9.45 -3.80 1.77
C ASP A 52 -10.09 -4.26 3.09
N ILE A 53 -9.45 -5.18 3.83
CA ILE A 53 -9.93 -5.67 5.13
C ILE A 53 -9.22 -5.06 6.32
N GLY A 54 -8.15 -4.29 6.12
CA GLY A 54 -7.44 -3.55 7.16
C GLY A 54 -6.12 -4.19 7.60
N ILE A 55 -5.61 -5.20 6.89
CA ILE A 55 -4.34 -5.84 7.20
C ILE A 55 -3.21 -4.96 6.66
N SER A 56 -2.26 -4.65 7.53
CA SER A 56 -1.06 -3.90 7.16
C SER A 56 0.03 -4.84 6.65
N LEU A 57 0.71 -4.45 5.58
CA LEU A 57 1.87 -5.17 5.06
C LEU A 57 3.13 -4.80 5.85
N LYS A 58 3.98 -5.80 6.15
CA LYS A 58 5.29 -5.57 6.77
C LYS A 58 6.32 -5.19 5.72
N GLU A 59 7.46 -4.70 6.17
CA GLU A 59 8.59 -4.34 5.29
C GLU A 59 9.11 -5.51 4.45
N GLU A 60 9.16 -6.71 5.04
CA GLU A 60 9.53 -7.93 4.32
C GLU A 60 8.54 -8.27 3.20
N ASP A 61 7.24 -8.07 3.46
CA ASP A 61 6.19 -8.27 2.46
C ASP A 61 6.35 -7.25 1.31
N LEU A 62 6.62 -5.99 1.65
CA LEU A 62 6.83 -4.91 0.69
C LEU A 62 7.97 -5.21 -0.28
N ALA A 63 9.14 -5.59 0.26
CA ALA A 63 10.31 -5.94 -0.53
C ALA A 63 10.03 -7.16 -1.42
N PHE A 64 9.36 -8.18 -0.87
CA PHE A 64 9.00 -9.38 -1.61
C PHE A 64 8.02 -9.07 -2.76
N PHE A 65 6.91 -8.38 -2.50
CA PHE A 65 5.91 -8.10 -3.55
C PHE A 65 6.44 -7.13 -4.61
N ALA A 66 7.31 -6.19 -4.25
CA ALA A 66 7.89 -5.24 -5.19
C ALA A 66 8.73 -5.90 -6.30
N GLN A 67 9.31 -7.07 -6.03
CA GLN A 67 10.12 -7.80 -7.02
C GLN A 67 9.28 -8.64 -8.01
N LEU A 68 8.00 -8.88 -7.71
CA LEU A 68 7.14 -9.72 -8.54
C LEU A 68 6.72 -9.00 -9.83
N PRO A 69 6.49 -9.74 -10.93
CA PRO A 69 5.91 -9.16 -12.14
C PRO A 69 4.50 -8.61 -11.85
N LEU A 70 4.10 -7.55 -12.55
CA LEU A 70 2.71 -7.09 -12.47
C LEU A 70 1.77 -8.18 -13.00
N PRO A 71 0.58 -8.35 -12.40
CA PRO A 71 -0.45 -9.21 -12.98
C PRO A 71 -0.72 -8.76 -14.42
N LYS A 72 -0.90 -9.72 -15.33
CA LYS A 72 -1.43 -9.40 -16.65
C LYS A 72 -2.94 -9.23 -16.51
N ASP A 73 -3.46 -8.12 -17.03
CA ASP A 73 -4.89 -7.85 -17.12
C ASP A 73 -5.68 -9.00 -17.77
#